data_AF-A0A2P6V1Y9-F1
#
_entry.id   AF-A0A2P6V1Y9-F1
#
_cell.length_a   1.000
_cell.length_b   1.000
_cell.length_c   1.000
_cell.angle_alpha   90.00
_cell.angle_beta   90.00
_cell.angle_gamma   90.00
#
_symmetry.space_group_name_H-M   'P 1'
#
loop_
_entity.id
_entity.type
_entity.pdbx_description
1 polymer ?
#
loop_
_entity_poly.entity_id
_entity_poly.type
_entity_poly.pdbx_seq_one_letter_code
_entity_poly.pdbx_strand_id
1 'polypeptide(L)'
;MASLPLRSTASLAASSTAFQRRPQQQSSNLRAPAAAQQQQQQQQQQQQQQQQQRGGAAPAAAAAARQPVRAPIPVTFQVGGEDVTVEATPGQNLWEVANAAGAYITLGCSQGSCGVCEVEVWKYSAAGGAPSTGVVRACIAGVPPGFARLEVRDVPEDDIWGVDGFDT
;
A
#
# COMPACT_ATOMS: atom_id res chain seq x y z
N MET A 1 31.79 -12.00 26.44
CA MET A 1 32.61 -12.38 25.28
C MET A 1 32.14 -13.74 24.79
N ALA A 2 31.25 -13.78 23.80
CA ALA A 2 30.89 -15.02 23.11
C ALA A 2 30.65 -14.66 21.64
N SER A 3 31.72 -14.82 20.85
CA SER A 3 31.71 -14.71 19.40
C SER A 3 31.11 -15.98 18.80
N LEU A 4 30.19 -15.84 17.85
CA LEU A 4 29.80 -16.91 16.94
C LEU A 4 29.92 -16.43 15.47
N PRO A 5 30.37 -17.31 14.55
CA PRO A 5 30.90 -16.91 13.25
C PRO A 5 29.86 -16.81 12.13
N LEU A 6 30.15 -15.90 11.20
CA LEU A 6 29.56 -15.83 9.86
C LEU A 6 29.83 -17.12 9.07
N ARG A 7 28.84 -17.56 8.29
CA ARG A 7 29.04 -18.51 7.19
C ARG A 7 28.62 -17.90 5.85
N SER A 8 29.65 -17.68 5.04
CA SER A 8 29.66 -17.52 3.59
C SER A 8 29.26 -18.80 2.87
N THR A 9 28.59 -18.67 1.71
CA THR A 9 28.85 -19.34 0.41
C THR A 9 27.67 -18.99 -0.53
N ALA A 10 27.80 -18.12 -1.54
CA ALA A 10 28.44 -18.30 -2.86
C ALA A 10 27.67 -19.19 -3.85
N SER A 11 27.77 -18.83 -5.15
CA SER A 11 27.47 -19.61 -6.37
C SER A 11 25.99 -19.69 -6.81
N LEU A 12 25.60 -19.57 -8.09
CA LEU A 12 26.28 -19.73 -9.38
C LEU A 12 25.60 -18.90 -10.48
N ALA A 13 26.39 -18.51 -11.48
CA ALA A 13 25.98 -17.93 -12.75
C ALA A 13 25.34 -18.97 -13.69
N ALA A 14 24.53 -18.50 -14.65
CA ALA A 14 24.38 -19.16 -15.94
C ALA A 14 23.95 -18.15 -17.02
N SER A 15 24.93 -17.68 -17.78
CA SER A 15 24.73 -17.01 -19.08
C SER A 15 24.41 -18.08 -20.13
N SER A 16 23.36 -17.87 -20.94
CA SER A 16 23.10 -18.68 -22.13
C SER A 16 22.83 -17.78 -23.32
N THR A 17 23.90 -17.52 -24.07
CA THR A 17 23.88 -16.87 -25.40
C THR A 17 23.67 -17.94 -26.47
N ALA A 18 22.42 -18.21 -26.83
CA ALA A 18 22.09 -19.03 -27.99
C ALA A 18 22.11 -18.16 -29.25
N PHE A 19 23.27 -18.15 -29.92
CA PHE A 19 23.49 -17.57 -31.24
C PHE A 19 22.79 -18.44 -32.31
N GLN A 20 21.54 -18.13 -32.63
CA GLN A 20 20.80 -18.81 -33.70
C GLN A 20 21.08 -18.17 -35.05
N ARG A 21 21.55 -19.02 -35.97
CA ARG A 21 21.89 -18.70 -37.36
C ARG A 21 20.64 -18.23 -38.12
N ARG A 22 20.77 -17.07 -38.77
CA ARG A 22 19.81 -16.57 -39.76
C ARG A 22 19.82 -17.47 -41.01
N PRO A 23 18.70 -18.10 -41.40
CA PRO A 23 18.56 -18.60 -42.76
C PRO A 23 18.39 -17.41 -43.71
N GLN A 24 19.19 -17.37 -44.78
CA GLN A 24 18.95 -16.48 -45.91
C GLN A 24 17.65 -16.88 -46.60
N GLN A 25 16.58 -16.11 -46.38
CA GLN A 25 15.39 -16.19 -47.20
C GLN A 25 15.62 -15.45 -48.51
N GLN A 26 15.63 -16.23 -49.59
CA GLN A 26 15.65 -15.78 -50.96
C GLN A 26 14.42 -14.91 -51.25
N SER A 27 14.68 -13.69 -51.72
CA SER A 27 13.68 -12.76 -52.24
C SER A 27 13.11 -13.27 -53.56
N SER A 28 12.09 -14.12 -53.51
CA SER A 28 11.21 -14.36 -54.65
C SER A 28 10.13 -13.27 -54.67
N ASN A 29 10.26 -12.34 -55.62
CA ASN A 29 9.28 -11.32 -55.96
C ASN A 29 7.95 -11.95 -56.40
N LEU A 30 7.09 -12.28 -55.43
CA LEU A 30 5.70 -12.65 -55.66
C LEU A 30 4.86 -11.38 -55.52
N ARG A 31 4.43 -10.86 -56.67
CA ARG A 31 3.49 -9.75 -56.79
C ARG A 31 2.18 -10.19 -56.13
N ALA A 32 1.95 -9.75 -54.89
CA ALA A 32 0.74 -10.09 -54.14
C ALA A 32 -0.51 -9.59 -54.91
N PRO A 33 -1.57 -10.40 -55.02
CA PRO A 33 -2.80 -9.97 -55.66
C PRO A 33 -3.40 -8.80 -54.88
N ALA A 34 -3.88 -7.77 -55.59
CA ALA A 34 -4.38 -6.51 -55.01
C ALA A 34 -5.43 -6.70 -53.89
N ALA A 35 -6.15 -7.83 -53.88
CA ALA A 35 -7.09 -8.19 -52.82
C ALA A 35 -6.43 -8.40 -51.44
N ALA A 36 -5.22 -8.96 -51.40
CA ALA A 36 -4.48 -9.17 -50.13
C ALA A 36 -4.04 -7.83 -49.52
N GLN A 37 -3.70 -6.85 -50.37
CA GLN A 37 -3.31 -5.51 -49.93
C GLN A 37 -4.50 -4.73 -49.34
N GLN A 38 -5.70 -4.92 -49.92
CA GLN A 38 -6.92 -4.28 -49.41
C GLN A 38 -7.37 -4.87 -48.06
N GLN A 39 -7.24 -6.18 -47.88
CA GLN A 39 -7.59 -6.84 -46.61
C GLN A 39 -6.65 -6.42 -45.47
N GLN A 40 -5.36 -6.21 -45.77
CA GLN A 40 -4.38 -5.74 -44.78
C GLN A 40 -4.65 -4.29 -44.33
N GLN A 41 -5.12 -3.41 -45.23
CA GLN A 41 -5.51 -2.04 -44.86
C GLN A 41 -6.74 -2.01 -43.95
N GLN A 42 -7.75 -2.86 -44.18
CA GLN A 42 -8.93 -2.91 -43.32
C GLN A 42 -8.59 -3.38 -41.89
N GLN A 43 -7.71 -4.36 -41.73
CA GLN A 43 -7.26 -4.80 -40.40
C GLN A 43 -6.52 -3.70 -39.64
N GLN A 44 -5.68 -2.90 -40.31
CA GLN A 44 -4.98 -1.79 -39.66
C GLN A 44 -5.94 -0.70 -39.18
N GLN A 45 -7.00 -0.38 -39.95
CA GLN A 45 -7.99 0.61 -39.53
C GLN A 45 -8.80 0.15 -38.30
N GLN A 46 -9.17 -1.13 -38.24
CA GLN A 46 -9.89 -1.67 -37.06
C GLN A 46 -9.02 -1.63 -35.79
N GLN A 47 -7.72 -1.91 -35.90
CA GLN A 47 -6.80 -1.83 -34.76
C GLN A 47 -6.65 -0.39 -34.25
N GLN A 48 -6.60 0.61 -35.14
CA GLN A 48 -6.53 2.01 -34.74
C GLN A 48 -7.81 2.48 -34.02
N GLN A 49 -8.99 2.04 -34.48
CA GLN A 49 -10.26 2.39 -33.81
C GLN A 49 -10.36 1.77 -32.41
N GLN A 50 -9.90 0.53 -32.21
CA GLN A 50 -9.88 -0.09 -30.88
C GLN A 50 -8.92 0.61 -29.91
N GLN A 51 -7.79 1.12 -30.39
CA GLN A 51 -6.85 1.88 -29.54
C GLN A 51 -7.43 3.23 -29.10
N GLN A 52 -8.17 3.93 -29.98
CA GLN A 52 -8.85 5.16 -29.60
C GLN A 52 -9.96 4.93 -28.57
N GLN A 53 -10.68 3.81 -28.64
CA GLN A 53 -11.69 3.45 -27.64
C GLN A 53 -11.07 2.99 -26.30
N ARG A 54 -9.85 2.43 -26.32
CA ARG A 54 -9.12 2.04 -25.11
C ARG A 54 -8.37 3.21 -24.43
N GLY A 55 -8.17 4.33 -25.11
CA GLY A 55 -7.46 5.50 -24.59
C GLY A 55 -8.23 6.33 -23.55
N GLY A 56 -9.45 5.94 -23.19
CA GLY A 56 -10.30 6.67 -22.24
C GLY A 56 -10.07 6.38 -20.75
N ALA A 57 -9.13 5.50 -20.38
CA ALA A 57 -8.85 5.13 -18.99
C ALA A 57 -7.49 5.64 -18.50
N ALA A 58 -7.48 6.92 -18.12
CA ALA A 58 -6.71 7.61 -17.08
C ALA A 58 -5.17 7.49 -17.00
N PRO A 59 -4.54 8.58 -16.52
CA PRO A 59 -3.75 8.46 -15.30
C PRO A 59 -4.50 9.09 -14.13
N ALA A 60 -4.84 8.25 -13.16
CA ALA A 60 -5.28 8.62 -11.82
C ALA A 60 -4.12 9.25 -11.00
N ALA A 61 -3.41 10.21 -11.60
CA ALA A 61 -2.24 10.87 -11.01
C ALA A 61 -2.41 12.40 -10.88
N ALA A 62 -3.57 12.97 -11.25
CA ALA A 62 -3.86 14.40 -11.10
C ALA A 62 -5.12 14.69 -10.26
N ALA A 63 -5.60 13.71 -9.48
CA ALA A 63 -6.58 13.93 -8.41
C ALA A 63 -5.88 14.03 -7.05
N ALA A 64 -4.75 14.73 -6.98
CA ALA A 64 -4.42 15.55 -5.81
C ALA A 64 -5.41 16.74 -5.79
N ALA A 65 -6.70 16.41 -5.79
CA ALA A 65 -7.76 17.35 -5.52
C ALA A 65 -7.37 17.99 -4.20
N ARG A 66 -7.25 19.32 -4.21
CA ARG A 66 -7.12 20.18 -3.03
C ARG A 66 -8.09 19.69 -1.98
N GLN A 67 -7.64 18.77 -1.13
CA GLN A 67 -8.41 18.40 0.03
C GLN A 67 -8.46 19.69 0.86
N PRO A 68 -9.65 20.10 1.32
CA PRO A 68 -9.74 21.24 2.22
C PRO A 68 -8.70 21.00 3.32
N VAL A 69 -7.87 22.00 3.55
CA VAL A 69 -6.74 21.97 4.49
C VAL A 69 -7.25 21.25 5.73
N ARG A 70 -6.72 20.04 5.97
CA ARG A 70 -7.28 19.13 6.96
C ARG A 70 -7.02 19.75 8.32
N ALA A 71 -8.05 20.33 8.94
CA ALA A 71 -7.92 20.96 10.25
C ALA A 71 -7.32 19.94 11.24
N PRO A 72 -6.44 20.37 12.16
CA PRO A 72 -6.01 19.53 13.26
C PRO A 72 -7.23 19.00 14.01
N ILE A 73 -7.13 17.74 14.43
CA ILE A 73 -8.14 17.08 15.25
C ILE A 73 -7.50 16.62 16.56
N PRO A 74 -8.23 16.68 17.67
CA PRO A 74 -7.75 16.13 18.93
C PRO A 74 -7.69 14.60 18.84
N VAL A 75 -6.54 14.06 19.24
CA VAL A 75 -6.28 12.62 19.38
C VAL A 75 -5.91 12.35 20.82
N THR A 76 -6.70 11.53 21.50
CA THR A 76 -6.43 11.09 22.87
C THR A 76 -5.82 9.69 22.84
N PHE A 77 -4.61 9.54 23.36
CA PHE A 77 -3.93 8.27 23.56
C PHE A 77 -4.15 7.80 24.99
N GLN A 78 -4.70 6.60 25.16
CA GLN A 78 -4.89 5.90 26.43
C GLN A 78 -4.06 4.61 26.37
N VAL A 79 -2.74 4.77 26.45
CA VAL A 79 -1.77 3.67 26.27
C VAL A 79 -0.82 3.64 27.45
N GLY A 80 -0.50 2.45 27.95
CA GLY A 80 0.40 2.29 29.11
C GLY A 80 -0.16 2.86 30.42
N GLY A 81 -1.49 3.05 30.52
CA GLY A 81 -2.17 3.57 31.71
C GLY A 81 -2.14 5.09 31.86
N GLU A 82 -1.68 5.82 30.85
CA GLU A 82 -1.69 7.28 30.83
C GLU A 82 -2.60 7.81 29.70
N ASP A 83 -3.27 8.93 29.98
CA ASP A 83 -4.14 9.62 29.03
C ASP A 83 -3.48 10.91 28.55
N VAL A 84 -3.14 10.99 27.27
CA VAL A 84 -2.52 12.17 26.66
C VAL A 84 -3.34 12.61 25.45
N THR A 85 -3.73 13.88 25.40
CA THR A 85 -4.43 14.46 24.25
C THR A 85 -3.56 15.45 23.51
N VAL A 86 -3.46 15.29 22.19
CA VAL A 86 -2.65 16.13 21.31
C VAL A 86 -3.42 16.44 20.02
N GLU A 87 -3.14 17.59 19.42
CA GLU A 87 -3.67 17.96 18.11
C GLU A 87 -2.86 17.30 16.99
N ALA A 88 -3.54 16.59 16.08
CA ALA A 88 -2.92 15.94 14.95
C ALA A 88 -3.60 16.29 13.63
N THR A 89 -2.82 16.52 12.59
CA THR A 89 -3.31 16.78 11.24
C THR A 89 -3.64 15.46 10.55
N PRO A 90 -4.84 15.30 9.96
CA PRO A 90 -5.18 14.06 9.27
C PRO A 90 -4.18 13.68 8.18
N GLY A 91 -3.67 12.46 8.23
CA GLY A 91 -2.58 11.96 7.39
C GLY A 91 -1.24 11.86 8.09
N GLN A 92 -1.04 12.52 9.24
CA GLN A 92 0.15 12.29 10.08
C GLN A 92 0.19 10.83 10.55
N ASN A 93 1.40 10.28 10.68
CA ASN A 93 1.57 8.92 11.18
C ASN A 93 1.16 8.85 12.66
N LEU A 94 0.34 7.87 13.01
CA LEU A 94 -0.26 7.77 14.33
C LEU A 94 0.79 7.48 15.42
N TRP A 95 1.79 6.65 15.10
CA TRP A 95 2.90 6.38 16.01
C TRP A 95 3.78 7.61 16.24
N GLU A 96 4.11 8.37 15.19
CA GLU A 96 4.92 9.58 15.34
C GLU A 96 4.23 10.63 16.22
N VAL A 97 2.91 10.79 16.06
CA VAL A 97 2.09 11.67 16.91
C VAL A 97 2.10 11.20 18.36
N ALA A 98 1.93 9.90 18.61
CA ALA A 98 1.97 9.32 19.96
C ALA A 98 3.34 9.55 20.63
N ASN A 99 4.43 9.21 19.92
CA ASN A 99 5.79 9.36 20.41
C ASN A 99 6.13 10.83 20.70
N ALA A 100 5.70 11.77 19.85
CA ALA A 100 5.87 13.20 20.09
C ALA A 100 5.07 13.70 21.31
N ALA A 101 3.93 13.09 21.61
CA ALA A 101 3.10 13.40 22.77
C ALA A 101 3.58 12.71 24.07
N GLY A 102 4.57 11.82 24.00
CA GLY A 102 5.02 11.00 25.13
C GLY A 102 4.15 9.76 25.41
N ALA A 103 3.14 9.50 24.58
CA ALA A 103 2.36 8.28 24.62
C ALA A 103 3.13 7.16 23.92
N TYR A 104 3.68 6.21 24.69
CA TYR A 104 4.55 5.19 24.15
C TYR A 104 3.77 4.00 23.59
N ILE A 105 3.70 3.91 22.26
CA ILE A 105 3.23 2.72 21.55
C ILE A 105 4.45 1.90 21.13
N THR A 106 4.48 0.62 21.51
CA THR A 106 5.59 -0.28 21.20
C THR A 106 5.77 -0.44 19.68
N LEU A 107 7.00 -0.25 19.20
CA LEU A 107 7.38 -0.54 17.82
C LEU A 107 8.13 -1.86 17.70
N GLY A 108 7.86 -2.58 16.62
CA GLY A 108 8.68 -3.71 16.16
C GLY A 108 9.37 -3.39 14.83
N CYS A 109 8.69 -3.69 13.71
CA CYS A 109 9.29 -3.65 12.37
C CYS A 109 9.13 -2.33 11.59
N SER A 110 8.28 -1.41 12.07
CA SER A 110 7.88 -0.15 11.40
C SER A 110 7.33 -0.26 9.96
N GLN A 111 7.15 -1.48 9.47
CA GLN A 111 6.57 -1.79 8.15
C GLN A 111 5.19 -2.43 8.28
N GLY A 112 4.69 -2.54 9.52
CA GLY A 112 3.39 -3.11 9.82
C GLY A 112 3.30 -4.62 9.55
N SER A 113 4.40 -5.39 9.52
CA SER A 113 4.36 -6.85 9.36
C SER A 113 4.29 -7.64 10.67
N CYS A 114 4.71 -7.05 11.79
CA CYS A 114 4.87 -7.77 13.07
C CYS A 114 3.70 -7.69 14.05
N GLY A 115 2.70 -6.84 13.82
CA GLY A 115 1.54 -6.67 14.73
C GLY A 115 1.84 -5.93 16.05
N VAL A 116 3.10 -5.85 16.51
CA VAL A 116 3.49 -5.21 17.78
C VAL A 116 2.92 -3.78 18.01
N CYS A 117 2.70 -3.02 16.93
CA CYS A 117 2.20 -1.64 16.99
C CYS A 117 0.65 -1.56 16.89
N GLU A 118 -0.07 -2.64 17.19
CA GLU A 118 -1.53 -2.69 17.09
C GLU A 118 -2.21 -1.94 18.24
N VAL A 119 -3.17 -1.09 17.89
CA VAL A 119 -3.96 -0.26 18.81
C VAL A 119 -5.41 -0.22 18.34
N GLU A 120 -6.34 -0.09 19.28
CA GLU A 120 -7.74 0.13 18.97
C GLU A 120 -7.99 1.63 18.76
N VAL A 121 -8.63 1.99 17.64
CA VAL A 121 -8.93 3.38 17.30
C VAL A 121 -10.43 3.62 17.25
N TRP A 122 -10.89 4.49 18.12
CA TRP A 122 -12.26 4.97 18.21
C TRP A 122 -12.38 6.29 17.46
N LYS A 123 -13.21 6.29 16.40
CA LYS A 123 -13.38 7.43 15.50
C LYS A 123 -14.76 8.04 15.68
N TYR A 124 -14.81 9.30 16.08
CA TYR A 124 -16.05 10.03 16.36
C TYR A 124 -16.36 11.02 15.22
N SER A 125 -17.53 10.89 14.61
CA SER A 125 -17.99 11.79 13.54
C SER A 125 -18.45 13.14 14.09
N ALA A 126 -18.24 14.21 13.33
CA ALA A 126 -18.78 15.54 13.64
C ALA A 126 -20.32 15.58 13.58
N ALA A 127 -20.95 14.69 12.81
CA ALA A 127 -22.41 14.59 12.71
C ALA A 127 -23.05 13.91 13.94
N GLY A 128 -22.24 13.47 14.92
CA GLY A 128 -22.70 12.64 16.03
C GLY A 128 -22.92 11.18 15.63
N GLY A 129 -23.45 10.40 16.56
CA GLY A 129 -23.68 8.95 16.41
C GLY A 129 -22.70 8.09 17.21
N ALA A 130 -22.85 6.77 17.08
CA ALA A 130 -21.94 5.81 17.69
C ALA A 130 -20.54 5.93 17.07
N PRO A 131 -19.46 5.85 17.86
CA PRO A 131 -18.10 5.83 17.31
C PRO A 131 -17.92 4.59 16.44
N SER A 132 -17.15 4.74 15.37
CA SER A 132 -16.66 3.59 14.62
C SER A 132 -15.32 3.16 15.21
N THR A 133 -15.19 1.88 15.56
CA THR A 133 -13.97 1.32 16.14
C THR A 133 -13.23 0.44 15.14
N GLY A 134 -11.97 0.14 15.41
CA GLY A 134 -11.19 -0.80 14.64
C GLY A 134 -9.75 -0.88 15.11
N VAL A 135 -9.12 -2.04 14.95
CA VAL A 135 -7.71 -2.24 15.26
C VAL A 135 -6.87 -1.82 14.05
N VAL A 136 -5.84 -1.02 14.31
CA VAL A 136 -4.89 -0.57 13.28
C VAL A 136 -3.47 -0.73 13.76
N ARG A 137 -2.54 -0.80 12.81
CA ARG A 137 -1.10 -0.79 13.07
C ARG A 137 -0.59 0.65 13.10
N ALA A 138 -0.37 1.20 14.30
CA ALA A 138 0.01 2.60 14.51
C ALA A 138 1.24 3.03 13.69
N CYS A 139 2.17 2.11 13.47
CA CYS A 139 3.41 2.35 12.75
C CYS A 139 3.24 2.64 11.25
N ILE A 140 2.12 2.24 10.64
CA ILE A 140 1.80 2.53 9.22
C ILE A 140 0.48 3.28 9.05
N ALA A 141 -0.32 3.39 10.12
CA ALA A 141 -1.61 4.07 10.08
C ALA A 141 -1.42 5.59 10.14
N GLY A 142 -2.14 6.30 9.27
CA GLY A 142 -2.27 7.76 9.35
C GLY A 142 -3.54 8.16 10.11
N VAL A 143 -3.53 9.35 10.71
CA VAL A 143 -4.71 9.98 11.32
C VAL A 143 -5.83 10.11 10.26
N PRO A 144 -6.99 9.43 10.41
CA PRO A 144 -8.03 9.44 9.39
C PRO A 144 -8.72 10.82 9.28
N PRO A 145 -9.01 11.30 8.06
CA PRO A 145 -9.76 12.55 7.85
C PRO A 145 -11.26 12.36 8.08
N GLY A 146 -11.98 13.47 8.29
CA GLY A 146 -13.45 13.48 8.36
C GLY A 146 -14.04 13.13 9.74
N PHE A 147 -13.19 12.96 10.75
CA PHE A 147 -13.60 12.72 12.13
C PHE A 147 -13.37 13.98 12.98
N ALA A 148 -14.20 14.18 14.00
CA ALA A 148 -14.10 15.31 14.92
C ALA A 148 -13.06 15.10 16.02
N ARG A 149 -12.83 13.84 16.42
CA ARG A 149 -11.84 13.44 17.42
C ARG A 149 -11.54 11.95 17.30
N LEU A 150 -10.38 11.56 17.81
CA LEU A 150 -9.95 10.16 17.91
C LEU A 150 -9.61 9.80 19.35
N GLU A 151 -9.91 8.57 19.74
CA GLU A 151 -9.32 7.94 20.92
C GLU A 151 -8.54 6.71 20.46
N VAL A 152 -7.33 6.54 20.96
CA VAL A 152 -6.43 5.42 20.67
C VAL A 152 -6.17 4.70 21.97
N ARG A 153 -6.39 3.39 22.01
CA ARG A 153 -6.26 2.57 23.22
C ARG A 153 -5.39 1.35 22.95
N ASP A 154 -4.80 0.81 24.01
CA ASP A 154 -4.18 -0.51 23.95
C ASP A 154 -5.24 -1.56 23.58
N VAL A 155 -4.88 -2.50 22.71
CA VAL A 155 -5.73 -3.67 22.47
C VAL A 155 -5.61 -4.58 23.70
N PRO A 156 -6.72 -4.99 24.33
CA PRO A 156 -6.67 -5.95 25.43
C PRO A 156 -5.94 -7.22 25.00
N GLU A 157 -5.04 -7.77 25.82
CA GLU A 157 -4.27 -8.98 25.46
C GLU A 157 -5.19 -10.16 25.08
N ASP A 158 -6.37 -10.22 25.70
CA ASP A 158 -7.41 -11.22 25.42
C ASP A 158 -8.00 -11.12 24.00
N ASP A 159 -7.91 -9.94 23.36
CA ASP A 159 -8.40 -9.67 22.00
C ASP A 159 -7.29 -9.79 20.93
N ILE A 160 -6.01 -9.77 21.30
CA ILE A 160 -4.88 -9.82 20.36
C ILE A 160 -4.70 -11.21 19.73
N TRP A 161 -5.07 -12.26 20.46
CA TRP A 161 -4.86 -13.66 20.05
C TRP A 161 -6.10 -14.50 20.28
N GLY A 162 -7.26 -13.96 19.89
CA GLY A 162 -8.57 -14.43 20.31
C GLY A 162 -8.76 -15.94 20.25
N VAL A 163 -8.37 -16.65 21.32
CA VAL A 163 -8.84 -17.96 21.77
C VAL A 163 -8.93 -19.08 20.70
N ASP A 164 -8.35 -18.89 19.52
CA ASP A 164 -8.43 -19.78 18.36
C ASP A 164 -7.16 -20.62 18.23
N GLY A 165 -6.77 -21.24 19.35
CA GLY A 165 -6.27 -22.62 19.34
C GLY A 165 -5.29 -22.99 18.23
N PHE A 166 -4.24 -22.19 18.03
CA PHE A 166 -3.04 -22.65 17.31
C PHE A 166 -2.06 -23.29 18.30
N ASP A 167 -2.60 -24.14 19.17
CA ASP A 167 -1.90 -25.19 19.91
C ASP A 167 -2.44 -26.52 19.32
N THR A 168 -1.95 -26.84 18.13
CA THR A 168 -2.01 -28.17 17.49
C THR A 168 -0.62 -28.58 17.08
#